data_AF-A0A4C1ZP17-F1
#
_entry.id   AF-A0A4C1ZP17-F1
#
_cell.length_a   1.000
_cell.length_b   1.000
_cell.length_c   1.000
_cell.angle_alpha   90.00
_cell.angle_beta   90.00
_cell.angle_gamma   90.00
#
_symmetry.space_group_name_H-M   'P 1'
#
loop_
_entity.id
_entity.type
_entity.pdbx_description
1 polymer ?
#
loop_
_entity_poly.entity_id
_entity_poly.type
_entity_poly.pdbx_seq_one_letter_code
_entity_poly.pdbx_strand_id
1 'polypeptide(L)'
;MDGIKYVPGADRIFLWNQHGVCARTDYNGVLLLNTALQLPLTSSQTDSPIKIELVLSEAVLLYQCLQSLNPLSIEGLSDFVKELNDAIDREPARKGVKAQKWSTATIQLPQSTVRSVMTTVVQELKGQNRRIPALAIASAVGQCANELVIGSRDEDTRALMYSEADRKQTFKRWPHMDYKWALPARMAQAGFYHQPSPSGDDRTMCFTCMVCLVCWEKSDEPWVEHERHSPNCPFVRGEYTHNVPIS
;
A
#
# COMPACT_ATOMS: atom_id res chain seq x y z
N MET A 1 -15.72 -17.14 15.36
CA MET A 1 -16.73 -16.41 14.56
C MET A 1 -16.06 -15.19 14.00
N ASP A 2 -16.23 -14.97 12.71
CA ASP A 2 -15.71 -13.78 12.03
C ASP A 2 -16.76 -12.67 12.13
N GLY A 3 -16.33 -11.42 12.22
CA GLY A 3 -17.25 -10.31 12.36
C GLY A 3 -16.70 -8.96 11.95
N ILE A 4 -17.62 -8.05 11.63
CA ILE A 4 -17.34 -6.67 11.24
C ILE A 4 -18.26 -5.73 12.02
N LYS A 5 -17.74 -4.61 12.52
CA LYS A 5 -18.52 -3.62 13.27
C LYS A 5 -18.06 -2.20 12.99
N TYR A 6 -18.96 -1.38 12.45
CA TYR A 6 -18.75 0.07 12.39
C TYR A 6 -19.00 0.71 13.76
N VAL A 7 -18.10 1.60 14.18
CA VAL A 7 -18.17 2.37 15.43
C VAL A 7 -18.32 3.85 15.09
N PRO A 8 -19.56 4.38 15.08
CA PRO A 8 -19.84 5.73 14.60
C PRO A 8 -19.09 6.84 15.36
N GLY A 9 -18.88 6.66 16.67
CA GLY A 9 -18.21 7.64 17.52
C GLY A 9 -16.71 7.81 17.25
N ALA A 10 -16.09 6.85 16.54
CA ALA A 10 -14.66 6.88 16.20
C ALA A 10 -14.42 6.95 14.68
N ASP A 11 -15.47 6.89 13.86
CA ASP A 11 -15.43 6.64 12.41
C ASP A 11 -14.46 5.49 12.05
N ARG A 12 -14.63 4.35 12.74
CA ARG A 12 -13.79 3.14 12.53
C ARG A 12 -14.63 1.92 12.21
N ILE A 13 -14.05 1.00 11.44
CA ILE A 13 -14.60 -0.34 11.26
C ILE A 13 -13.67 -1.34 11.93
N PHE A 14 -14.16 -2.08 12.92
CA PHE A 14 -13.44 -3.21 13.49
C PHE A 14 -13.77 -4.49 12.72
N LEU A 15 -12.75 -5.29 12.49
CA LEU A 15 -12.84 -6.61 11.89
C LEU A 15 -12.21 -7.59 12.85
N TRP A 16 -12.75 -8.79 12.95
CA TRP A 16 -12.11 -9.85 13.69
C TRP A 16 -12.40 -11.21 13.07
N ASN A 17 -11.47 -12.13 13.28
CA ASN A 17 -11.65 -13.55 13.02
C ASN A 17 -11.20 -14.34 14.25
N GLN A 18 -11.07 -15.65 14.11
CA GLN A 18 -10.58 -16.52 15.20
C GLN A 18 -9.12 -16.25 15.61
N HIS A 19 -8.37 -15.47 14.83
CA HIS A 19 -6.94 -15.28 14.95
C HIS A 19 -6.51 -13.85 15.32
N GLY A 20 -7.40 -12.85 15.21
CA GLY A 20 -7.06 -11.47 15.52
C GLY A 20 -8.19 -10.47 15.35
N VAL A 21 -7.89 -9.22 15.73
CA VAL A 21 -8.78 -8.06 15.61
C VAL A 21 -8.00 -6.94 14.90
N CYS A 22 -8.62 -6.31 13.90
CA CYS A 22 -8.09 -5.17 13.16
C CYS A 22 -9.08 -4.00 13.21
N ALA A 23 -8.59 -2.77 13.03
CA ALA A 23 -9.41 -1.57 12.96
C ALA A 23 -9.08 -0.72 11.72
N ARG A 24 -10.09 -0.35 10.95
CA ARG A 24 -10.01 0.62 9.85
C ARG A 24 -10.16 2.04 10.36
N THR A 25 -9.39 2.98 9.82
CA THR A 25 -9.49 4.43 10.10
C THR A 25 -9.57 5.22 8.79
N ASP A 26 -9.93 6.51 8.86
CA ASP A 26 -10.10 7.42 7.70
C ASP A 26 -8.91 7.38 6.70
N TYR A 27 -9.18 7.47 5.39
CA TYR A 27 -8.36 6.85 4.35
C TYR A 27 -8.14 7.69 3.08
N ASN A 28 -6.88 7.88 2.71
CA ASN A 28 -6.39 8.52 1.48
C ASN A 28 -5.17 7.80 0.86
N GLY A 29 -5.17 6.46 0.78
CA GLY A 29 -4.21 5.77 -0.09
C GLY A 29 -3.79 4.40 0.40
N VAL A 30 -4.35 3.39 -0.25
CA VAL A 30 -4.06 1.94 -0.23
C VAL A 30 -3.90 1.26 1.15
N LEU A 31 -5.00 0.72 1.66
CA LEU A 31 -5.20 -0.05 2.89
C LEU A 31 -5.89 -1.33 2.45
N LEU A 32 -5.12 -2.42 2.52
CA LEU A 32 -5.58 -3.75 2.21
C LEU A 32 -6.07 -4.41 3.50
N LEU A 33 -7.35 -4.21 3.82
CA LEU A 33 -7.86 -4.41 5.17
C LEU A 33 -8.29 -5.85 5.49
N ASN A 34 -8.39 -6.74 4.50
CA ASN A 34 -8.58 -8.18 4.74
C ASN A 34 -7.27 -8.96 4.87
N THR A 35 -6.15 -8.40 4.40
CA THR A 35 -4.82 -9.01 4.60
C THR A 35 -4.35 -8.89 6.04
N ALA A 36 -4.86 -7.92 6.81
CA ALA A 36 -4.51 -7.74 8.22
C ALA A 36 -4.92 -8.92 9.11
N LEU A 37 -5.96 -9.67 8.72
CA LEU A 37 -6.40 -10.90 9.41
C LEU A 37 -5.95 -12.17 8.68
N GLN A 38 -5.28 -12.04 7.54
CA GLN A 38 -4.71 -13.14 6.80
C GLN A 38 -3.37 -13.53 7.44
N LEU A 39 -3.24 -14.81 7.80
CA LEU A 39 -1.98 -15.33 8.33
C LEU A 39 -0.90 -15.28 7.25
N PRO A 40 0.34 -14.97 7.61
CA PRO A 40 1.47 -15.13 6.72
C PRO A 40 1.54 -16.58 6.19
N LEU A 41 1.74 -16.73 4.90
CA LEU A 41 1.95 -17.99 4.19
C LEU A 41 3.29 -18.59 4.58
N THR A 42 3.30 -19.85 4.96
CA THR A 42 4.56 -20.60 5.13
C THR A 42 5.20 -20.93 3.78
N SER A 43 6.47 -21.35 3.76
CA SER A 43 7.20 -21.71 2.53
C SER A 43 6.55 -22.85 1.72
N SER A 44 5.72 -23.69 2.36
CA SER A 44 4.93 -24.73 1.70
C SER A 44 3.61 -24.23 1.10
N GLN A 45 3.25 -22.97 1.33
CA GLN A 45 1.96 -22.35 0.96
C GLN A 45 2.11 -21.20 -0.02
N THR A 46 3.28 -21.01 -0.64
CA THR A 46 3.63 -19.84 -1.46
C THR A 46 2.76 -19.61 -2.69
N ASP A 47 1.95 -20.58 -3.11
CA ASP A 47 0.97 -20.42 -4.20
C ASP A 47 -0.49 -20.51 -3.72
N SER A 48 -0.70 -20.47 -2.40
CA SER A 48 -2.06 -20.48 -1.84
C SER A 48 -2.81 -19.22 -2.27
N PRO A 49 -4.13 -19.31 -2.50
CA PRO A 49 -4.95 -18.13 -2.73
C PRO A 49 -4.85 -17.15 -1.56
N ILE A 50 -4.51 -15.90 -1.87
CA ILE A 50 -4.47 -14.79 -0.92
C ILE A 50 -5.66 -13.88 -1.15
N LYS A 51 -6.12 -13.21 -0.09
CA LYS A 51 -7.18 -12.21 -0.14
C LYS A 51 -6.57 -10.83 -0.12
N ILE A 52 -6.85 -10.05 -1.14
CA ILE A 52 -6.48 -8.63 -1.21
C ILE A 52 -7.80 -7.85 -1.21
N GLU A 53 -7.91 -6.86 -0.33
CA GLU A 53 -9.11 -6.03 -0.26
C GLU A 53 -8.76 -4.59 -0.58
N LEU A 54 -9.39 -4.01 -1.59
CA LEU A 54 -9.17 -2.64 -2.01
C LEU A 54 -10.35 -1.77 -1.62
N VAL A 55 -10.12 -0.48 -1.40
CA VAL A 55 -11.23 0.47 -1.39
C VAL A 55 -11.87 0.48 -2.77
N LEU A 56 -13.20 0.50 -2.84
CA LEU A 56 -13.93 0.30 -4.09
C LEU A 56 -13.51 1.31 -5.17
N SER A 57 -13.26 2.57 -4.79
CA SER A 57 -12.75 3.59 -5.72
C SER A 57 -11.36 3.24 -6.29
N GLU A 58 -10.47 2.69 -5.47
CA GLU A 58 -9.14 2.25 -5.91
C GLU A 58 -9.23 0.98 -6.76
N ALA A 59 -10.11 0.05 -6.40
CA ALA A 59 -10.40 -1.14 -7.19
C ALA A 59 -10.86 -0.76 -8.61
N VAL A 60 -11.76 0.22 -8.72
CA VAL A 60 -12.24 0.74 -10.01
C VAL A 60 -11.11 1.42 -10.80
N LEU A 61 -10.28 2.25 -10.14
CA LEU A 61 -9.12 2.89 -10.79
C LEU A 61 -8.11 1.86 -11.30
N LEU A 62 -7.81 0.84 -10.50
CA LEU A 62 -6.94 -0.26 -10.89
C LEU A 62 -7.55 -1.04 -12.06
N TYR A 63 -8.84 -1.41 -11.97
CA TYR A 63 -9.53 -2.14 -13.03
C TYR A 63 -9.48 -1.40 -14.38
N GLN A 64 -9.86 -0.12 -14.41
CA GLN A 64 -9.81 0.71 -15.62
C GLN A 64 -8.40 0.76 -16.22
N CYS A 65 -7.38 0.82 -15.37
CA CYS A 65 -6.01 0.78 -15.79
C CYS A 65 -5.63 -0.56 -16.42
N LEU A 66 -5.97 -1.67 -15.77
CA LEU A 66 -5.63 -3.02 -16.25
C LEU A 66 -6.31 -3.34 -17.59
N GLN A 67 -7.51 -2.80 -17.85
CA GLN A 67 -8.20 -2.95 -19.14
C GLN A 67 -7.43 -2.34 -20.32
N SER A 68 -6.56 -1.36 -20.07
CA SER A 68 -5.76 -0.71 -21.11
C SER A 68 -4.47 -1.47 -21.46
N LEU A 69 -4.11 -2.49 -20.66
CA LEU A 69 -2.89 -3.27 -20.84
C LEU A 69 -3.14 -4.48 -21.73
N ASN A 70 -2.10 -4.94 -22.43
CA ASN A 70 -2.18 -6.13 -23.27
C ASN A 70 -2.19 -7.41 -22.41
N PRO A 71 -3.27 -8.23 -22.42
CA PRO A 71 -3.34 -9.46 -21.62
C PRO A 71 -2.33 -10.52 -22.04
N LEU A 72 -1.85 -10.48 -23.28
CA LEU A 72 -0.89 -11.47 -23.80
C LEU A 72 0.53 -11.22 -23.31
N SER A 73 0.84 -10.02 -22.80
CA SER A 73 2.17 -9.69 -22.28
C SER A 73 2.31 -9.91 -20.77
N ILE A 74 1.20 -10.18 -20.06
CA ILE A 74 1.20 -10.32 -18.60
C ILE A 74 0.47 -11.61 -18.21
N GLU A 75 1.24 -12.63 -17.82
CA GLU A 75 0.71 -13.90 -17.35
C GLU A 75 -0.23 -13.71 -16.14
N GLY A 76 -1.42 -14.30 -16.21
CA GLY A 76 -2.44 -14.20 -15.15
C GLY A 76 -3.22 -12.88 -15.12
N LEU A 77 -2.97 -11.93 -16.04
CA LEU A 77 -3.70 -10.66 -16.07
C LEU A 77 -5.20 -10.86 -16.32
N SER A 78 -5.57 -11.75 -17.25
CA SER A 78 -6.98 -12.03 -17.56
C SER A 78 -7.75 -12.52 -16.33
N ASP A 79 -7.14 -13.43 -15.56
CA ASP A 79 -7.74 -13.96 -14.33
C ASP A 79 -7.83 -12.87 -13.26
N PHE A 80 -6.80 -12.04 -13.14
CA PHE A 80 -6.78 -10.91 -12.21
C PHE A 80 -7.88 -9.89 -12.54
N VAL A 81 -7.99 -9.48 -13.80
CA VAL A 81 -9.00 -8.51 -14.27
C VAL A 81 -10.40 -9.06 -14.07
N LYS A 82 -10.63 -10.34 -14.37
CA LYS A 82 -11.91 -11.00 -14.15
C LYS A 82 -12.30 -11.00 -12.67
N GLU A 83 -11.41 -11.46 -11.79
CA GLU A 83 -11.70 -11.51 -10.35
C GLU A 83 -11.91 -10.11 -9.77
N LEU A 84 -11.16 -9.11 -10.22
CA LEU A 84 -11.35 -7.72 -9.81
C LEU A 84 -12.70 -7.15 -10.27
N ASN A 85 -13.12 -7.43 -11.51
CA ASN A 85 -14.44 -7.06 -12.01
C ASN A 85 -15.55 -7.70 -11.16
N ASP A 86 -15.47 -9.02 -10.97
CA ASP A 86 -16.44 -9.78 -10.19
C ASP A 86 -16.50 -9.26 -8.74
N ALA A 87 -15.36 -8.87 -8.16
CA ALA A 87 -15.30 -8.28 -6.82
C ALA A 87 -15.94 -6.88 -6.73
N ILE A 88 -15.79 -6.05 -7.76
CA ILE A 88 -16.44 -4.74 -7.86
C ILE A 88 -17.97 -4.92 -7.99
N ASP A 89 -18.42 -5.85 -8.84
CA ASP A 89 -19.84 -6.10 -9.09
C ASP A 89 -20.57 -6.74 -7.90
N ARG A 90 -19.85 -7.49 -7.05
CA ARG A 90 -20.40 -8.09 -5.83
C ARG A 90 -20.76 -7.05 -4.75
N GLU A 91 -20.17 -5.86 -4.77
CA GLU A 91 -20.42 -4.88 -3.72
C GLU A 91 -21.80 -4.21 -3.86
N PRO A 92 -22.67 -4.32 -2.83
CA PRO A 92 -23.99 -3.72 -2.90
C PRO A 92 -23.90 -2.19 -2.91
N ALA A 93 -24.68 -1.54 -3.77
CA ALA A 93 -24.77 -0.09 -3.83
C ALA A 93 -25.24 0.49 -2.47
N ARG A 94 -24.30 1.03 -1.69
CA ARG A 94 -24.60 1.68 -0.40
C ARG A 94 -25.11 3.11 -0.66
N LYS A 95 -26.21 3.48 0.00
CA LYS A 95 -26.76 4.84 -0.06
C LYS A 95 -26.09 5.71 1.00
N GLY A 96 -25.61 6.89 0.58
CA GLY A 96 -25.03 7.91 1.45
C GLY A 96 -23.50 7.97 1.39
N VAL A 97 -22.97 9.20 1.31
CA VAL A 97 -21.54 9.52 1.10
C VAL A 97 -20.63 8.85 2.15
N LYS A 98 -21.06 8.83 3.42
CA LYS A 98 -20.30 8.18 4.50
C LYS A 98 -20.24 6.66 4.36
N ALA A 99 -21.28 6.01 3.84
CA ALA A 99 -21.32 4.56 3.70
C ALA A 99 -20.51 4.08 2.47
N GLN A 100 -20.51 4.87 1.39
CA GLN A 100 -19.72 4.61 0.18
C GLN A 100 -18.21 4.73 0.41
N LYS A 101 -17.77 5.61 1.32
CA LYS A 101 -16.37 5.75 1.76
C LYS A 101 -15.77 4.44 2.27
N TRP A 102 -16.59 3.56 2.83
CA TRP A 102 -16.16 2.28 3.41
C TRP A 102 -16.44 1.07 2.51
N SER A 103 -16.89 1.29 1.27
CA SER A 103 -17.10 0.21 0.30
C SER A 103 -15.75 -0.34 -0.16
N THR A 104 -15.64 -1.66 -0.24
CA THR A 104 -14.40 -2.34 -0.58
C THR A 104 -14.62 -3.52 -1.50
N ALA A 105 -13.71 -3.75 -2.44
CA ALA A 105 -13.72 -4.93 -3.29
C ALA A 105 -12.66 -5.92 -2.78
N THR A 106 -13.04 -7.17 -2.51
CA THR A 106 -12.10 -8.23 -2.12
C THR A 106 -11.88 -9.20 -3.28
N ILE A 107 -10.64 -9.33 -3.72
CA ILE A 107 -10.19 -10.32 -4.70
C ILE A 107 -9.50 -11.48 -3.99
N GLN A 108 -9.63 -12.68 -4.55
CA GLN A 108 -8.95 -13.87 -4.06
C GLN A 108 -8.25 -14.60 -5.22
N LEU A 109 -6.92 -14.56 -5.24
CA LEU A 109 -6.09 -15.11 -6.32
C LEU A 109 -4.83 -15.76 -5.76
N PRO A 110 -4.16 -16.68 -6.49
CA PRO A 110 -2.88 -17.23 -6.07
C PRO A 110 -1.84 -16.12 -5.80
N GLN A 111 -1.04 -16.29 -4.74
CA GLN A 111 -0.02 -15.30 -4.37
C GLN A 111 0.96 -15.01 -5.52
N SER A 112 1.36 -16.05 -6.25
CA SER A 112 2.28 -15.93 -7.39
C SER A 112 1.67 -15.05 -8.49
N THR A 113 0.39 -15.24 -8.80
CA THR A 113 -0.38 -14.46 -9.78
C THR A 113 -0.44 -12.99 -9.37
N VAL A 114 -0.86 -12.70 -8.13
CA VAL A 114 -0.98 -11.31 -7.64
C VAL A 114 0.38 -10.61 -7.71
N ARG A 115 1.44 -11.28 -7.26
CA ARG A 115 2.81 -10.73 -7.28
C ARG A 115 3.30 -10.47 -8.71
N SER A 116 3.12 -11.44 -9.61
CA SER A 116 3.56 -11.35 -11.00
C SER A 116 2.84 -10.21 -11.72
N VAL A 117 1.51 -10.21 -11.71
CA VAL A 117 0.69 -9.20 -12.40
C VAL A 117 1.03 -7.80 -11.88
N MET A 118 1.04 -7.58 -10.56
CA MET A 118 1.33 -6.25 -10.01
C MET A 118 2.75 -5.77 -10.32
N THR A 119 3.74 -6.66 -10.31
CA THR A 119 5.13 -6.30 -10.65
C THR A 119 5.22 -5.81 -12.10
N THR A 120 4.64 -6.55 -13.04
CA THR A 120 4.64 -6.21 -14.47
C THR A 120 3.83 -4.94 -14.74
N VAL A 121 2.66 -4.80 -14.11
CA VAL A 121 1.83 -3.58 -14.22
C VAL A 121 2.59 -2.35 -13.75
N VAL A 122 3.29 -2.41 -12.62
CA VAL A 122 4.11 -1.30 -12.12
C VAL A 122 5.20 -0.92 -13.12
N GLN A 123 5.86 -1.91 -13.74
CA GLN A 123 6.89 -1.68 -14.77
C GLN A 123 6.33 -1.00 -16.01
N GLU A 124 5.20 -1.50 -16.54
CA GLU A 124 4.52 -0.92 -17.70
C GLU A 124 4.08 0.53 -17.44
N LEU A 125 3.46 0.79 -16.30
CA LEU A 125 2.95 2.11 -15.93
C LEU A 125 4.07 3.15 -15.77
N LYS A 126 5.22 2.73 -15.26
CA LYS A 126 6.42 3.60 -15.19
C LYS A 126 6.94 3.96 -16.57
N GLY A 127 6.95 3.01 -17.51
CA GLY A 127 7.36 3.24 -18.90
C GLY A 127 6.50 4.28 -19.63
N GLN A 128 5.23 4.42 -19.24
CA GLN A 128 4.30 5.37 -19.86
C GLN A 128 4.46 6.83 -19.39
N ASN A 129 5.29 7.08 -18.36
CA ASN A 129 5.62 8.42 -17.84
C ASN A 129 4.41 9.34 -17.58
N ARG A 130 3.28 8.76 -17.17
CA ARG A 130 2.04 9.48 -16.81
C ARG A 130 1.66 9.14 -15.37
N ARG A 131 1.25 10.16 -14.61
CA ARG A 131 0.71 9.96 -13.26
C ARG A 131 -0.65 9.29 -13.36
N ILE A 132 -0.71 8.03 -12.99
CA ILE A 132 -1.95 7.27 -12.94
C ILE A 132 -2.09 6.78 -11.50
N PRO A 133 -3.17 7.13 -10.76
CA PRO A 133 -3.42 6.65 -9.40
C PRO A 133 -3.28 5.13 -9.25
N ALA A 134 -3.56 4.38 -10.33
CA ALA A 134 -3.38 2.93 -10.42
C ALA A 134 -1.94 2.46 -10.15
N LEU A 135 -0.91 3.28 -10.38
CA LEU A 135 0.48 2.91 -10.10
C LEU A 135 0.74 2.78 -8.59
N ALA A 136 0.28 3.74 -7.80
CA ALA A 136 0.38 3.67 -6.33
C ALA A 136 -0.41 2.47 -5.80
N ILE A 137 -1.62 2.24 -6.35
CA ILE A 137 -2.48 1.10 -6.00
C ILE A 137 -1.78 -0.23 -6.33
N ALA A 138 -1.28 -0.40 -7.55
CA ALA A 138 -0.61 -1.62 -7.99
C ALA A 138 0.66 -1.91 -7.16
N SER A 139 1.45 -0.87 -6.86
CA SER A 139 2.65 -0.99 -6.02
C SER A 139 2.30 -1.49 -4.62
N ALA A 140 1.28 -0.91 -3.99
CA ALA A 140 0.84 -1.31 -2.65
C ALA A 140 0.23 -2.73 -2.62
N VAL A 141 -0.54 -3.13 -3.65
CA VAL A 141 -1.03 -4.51 -3.78
C VAL A 141 0.12 -5.50 -3.93
N GLY A 142 1.08 -5.22 -4.80
CA GLY A 142 2.26 -6.07 -4.99
C GLY A 142 3.10 -6.21 -3.73
N GLN A 143 3.29 -5.12 -2.98
CA GLN A 143 3.99 -5.16 -1.70
C GLN A 143 3.28 -6.03 -0.67
N CYS A 144 1.95 -5.91 -0.55
CA CYS A 144 1.18 -6.71 0.39
C CYS A 144 1.25 -8.21 0.07
N ALA A 145 1.19 -8.57 -1.22
CA ALA A 145 1.39 -9.96 -1.65
C ALA A 145 2.77 -10.50 -1.28
N ASN A 146 3.81 -9.66 -1.27
CA ASN A 146 5.16 -10.04 -0.83
C ASN A 146 5.24 -10.23 0.69
N GLU A 147 4.63 -9.33 1.47
CA GLU A 147 4.69 -9.35 2.94
C GLU A 147 4.00 -10.57 3.58
N LEU A 148 3.08 -11.19 2.83
CA LEU A 148 2.40 -12.41 3.22
C LEU A 148 3.31 -13.65 3.23
N VAL A 149 4.42 -13.69 2.50
CA VAL A 149 5.26 -14.91 2.46
C VAL A 149 6.30 -14.92 3.59
N ILE A 150 6.17 -15.84 4.54
CA ILE A 150 7.17 -16.14 5.58
C ILE A 150 8.41 -16.73 4.90
N GLY A 151 9.58 -16.13 5.16
CA GLY A 151 10.84 -16.46 4.48
C GLY A 151 11.29 -15.43 3.43
N SER A 152 10.43 -14.46 3.07
CA SER A 152 10.89 -13.17 2.53
C SER A 152 11.33 -12.19 3.64
N ARG A 153 11.04 -12.57 4.89
CA ARG A 153 11.31 -11.83 6.10
C ARG A 153 12.66 -12.22 6.65
N ASP A 154 13.63 -11.38 6.38
CA ASP A 154 14.70 -11.12 7.32
C ASP A 154 14.06 -10.38 8.51
N GLU A 155 13.38 -11.12 9.41
CA GLU A 155 12.71 -10.53 10.57
C GLU A 155 13.73 -9.94 11.57
N ASP A 156 15.00 -10.33 11.46
CA ASP A 156 16.15 -9.75 12.17
C ASP A 156 16.74 -8.48 11.53
N THR A 157 16.30 -8.09 10.32
CA THR A 157 16.89 -6.95 9.57
C THR A 157 15.86 -5.91 9.13
N ARG A 158 14.64 -5.93 9.70
CA ARG A 158 13.72 -4.79 9.57
C ARG A 158 14.19 -3.68 10.51
N ALA A 159 15.21 -2.94 10.09
CA ALA A 159 15.69 -1.79 10.83
C ALA A 159 14.48 -0.89 11.14
N LEU A 160 14.20 -0.69 12.42
CA LEU A 160 12.99 -0.03 12.90
C LEU A 160 12.91 1.45 12.46
N MET A 161 13.99 1.99 11.86
CA MET A 161 14.07 3.33 11.26
C MET A 161 13.59 4.45 12.19
N TYR A 162 13.71 4.24 13.50
CA TYR A 162 13.37 5.19 14.56
C TYR A 162 14.26 6.43 14.52
N SER A 163 15.55 6.23 14.23
CA SER A 163 16.54 7.29 14.06
C SER A 163 16.33 8.04 12.76
N GLU A 164 16.05 9.34 12.85
CA GLU A 164 15.99 10.24 11.69
C GLU A 164 17.33 10.27 10.95
N ALA A 165 18.46 10.17 11.66
CA ALA A 165 19.78 10.08 11.07
C ALA A 165 19.92 8.83 10.19
N ASP A 166 19.44 7.68 10.67
CA ASP A 166 19.50 6.42 9.93
C ASP A 166 18.58 6.48 8.71
N ARG A 167 17.36 7.01 8.88
CA ARG A 167 16.45 7.25 7.76
C ARG A 167 17.11 8.09 6.68
N LYS A 168 17.74 9.21 7.04
CA LYS A 168 18.46 10.07 6.09
C LYS A 168 19.57 9.33 5.35
N GLN A 169 20.29 8.41 6.01
CA GLN A 169 21.36 7.62 5.39
C GLN A 169 20.88 6.64 4.32
N THR A 170 19.59 6.29 4.28
CA THR A 170 19.05 5.38 3.25
C THR A 170 18.95 6.05 1.86
N PHE A 171 18.94 7.38 1.81
CA PHE A 171 18.78 8.17 0.58
C PHE A 171 20.05 8.28 -0.28
N LYS A 172 21.06 7.42 -0.08
CA LYS A 172 22.32 7.44 -0.86
C LYS A 172 22.12 7.34 -2.37
N ARG A 173 21.06 6.67 -2.80
CA ARG A 173 20.70 6.46 -4.22
C ARG A 173 19.42 7.21 -4.61
N TRP A 174 19.04 8.24 -3.85
CA TRP A 174 17.83 9.00 -4.12
C TRP A 174 17.93 9.71 -5.47
N PRO A 175 16.99 9.48 -6.41
CA PRO A 175 17.10 10.03 -7.77
C PRO A 175 16.79 11.54 -7.83
N HIS A 176 16.08 12.08 -6.84
CA HIS A 176 15.47 13.43 -6.92
C HIS A 176 16.24 14.49 -6.13
N MET A 177 17.57 14.54 -6.27
CA MET A 177 18.43 15.51 -5.56
C MET A 177 18.23 16.97 -6.02
N ASP A 178 17.55 17.20 -7.15
CA ASP A 178 17.17 18.54 -7.63
C ASP A 178 15.77 18.98 -7.16
N TYR A 179 15.05 18.16 -6.39
CA TYR A 179 13.70 18.47 -5.93
C TYR A 179 13.79 19.21 -4.60
N LYS A 180 13.59 20.53 -4.63
CA LYS A 180 13.71 21.42 -3.46
C LYS A 180 13.03 20.88 -2.20
N TRP A 181 11.84 20.29 -2.35
CA TRP A 181 11.04 19.81 -1.23
C TRP A 181 11.38 18.37 -0.81
N ALA A 182 11.63 17.48 -1.76
CA ALA A 182 11.89 16.06 -1.53
C ALA A 182 13.40 15.73 -1.37
N LEU A 183 14.15 16.58 -0.66
CA LEU A 183 15.56 16.30 -0.34
C LEU A 183 15.69 15.31 0.83
N PRO A 184 16.77 14.51 0.92
CA PRO A 184 16.96 13.47 1.94
C PRO A 184 16.68 13.90 3.38
N ALA A 185 17.11 15.11 3.77
CA ALA A 185 16.87 15.63 5.11
C ALA A 185 15.37 15.87 5.39
N ARG A 186 14.64 16.45 4.43
CA ARG A 186 13.21 16.73 4.55
C ARG A 186 12.38 15.45 4.53
N MET A 187 12.77 14.50 3.69
CA MET A 187 12.16 13.18 3.62
C MET A 187 12.32 12.43 4.95
N ALA A 188 13.54 12.36 5.49
CA ALA A 188 13.83 11.71 6.76
C ALA A 188 13.11 12.37 7.94
N GLN A 189 13.09 13.70 7.96
CA GLN A 189 12.37 14.49 8.95
C GLN A 189 10.87 14.18 8.94
N ALA A 190 10.26 14.04 7.75
CA ALA A 190 8.87 13.62 7.57
C ALA A 190 8.61 12.13 7.87
N GLY A 191 9.61 11.40 8.37
CA GLY A 191 9.48 10.01 8.79
C GLY A 191 9.74 9.00 7.68
N PHE A 192 10.16 9.44 6.49
CA PHE A 192 10.44 8.56 5.38
C PHE A 192 11.87 8.02 5.40
N TYR A 193 12.03 6.76 5.03
CA TYR A 193 13.29 6.19 4.61
C TYR A 193 13.17 5.66 3.17
N HIS A 194 14.27 5.72 2.44
CA HIS A 194 14.38 5.26 1.07
C HIS A 194 14.56 3.75 1.03
N GLN A 195 13.67 3.05 0.33
CA GLN A 195 13.71 1.61 0.17
C GLN A 195 13.52 1.25 -1.31
N PRO A 196 14.57 1.45 -2.14
CA PRO A 196 14.47 1.24 -3.56
C PRO A 196 14.17 -0.23 -3.86
N SER A 197 13.34 -0.48 -4.87
CA SER A 197 13.10 -1.81 -5.43
C SER A 197 13.50 -1.84 -6.91
N PRO A 198 13.68 -3.03 -7.53
CA PRO A 198 13.90 -3.12 -8.97
C PRO A 198 12.80 -2.43 -9.81
N SER A 199 11.61 -2.30 -9.24
CA SER A 199 10.45 -1.63 -9.82
C SER A 199 10.25 -0.20 -9.32
N GLY A 200 11.12 0.36 -8.47
CA GLY A 200 10.84 1.51 -7.60
C GLY A 200 12.10 2.22 -7.10
N ASP A 201 12.74 3.06 -7.92
CA ASP A 201 13.99 3.76 -7.56
C ASP A 201 13.79 4.98 -6.67
N ASP A 202 12.57 5.54 -6.59
CA ASP A 202 12.20 6.64 -5.71
C ASP A 202 11.22 6.23 -4.60
N ARG A 203 11.22 4.94 -4.25
CA ARG A 203 10.31 4.38 -3.26
C ARG A 203 10.72 4.76 -1.83
N THR A 204 9.77 5.29 -1.08
CA THR A 204 9.94 5.64 0.33
C THR A 204 8.87 5.06 1.22
N MET A 205 9.24 4.74 2.45
CA MET A 205 8.39 4.11 3.45
C MET A 205 8.41 4.94 4.73
N CYS A 206 7.26 5.12 5.38
CA CYS A 206 7.23 5.71 6.72
C CYS A 206 7.63 4.69 7.79
N PHE A 207 8.49 5.08 8.74
CA PHE A 207 8.91 4.21 9.84
C PHE A 207 7.78 3.82 10.82
N THR A 208 6.67 4.58 10.86
CA THR A 208 5.58 4.35 11.82
C THR A 208 4.33 3.74 11.19
N CYS A 209 3.78 4.35 10.14
CA CYS A 209 2.51 3.93 9.54
C CYS A 209 2.71 3.03 8.33
N MET A 210 3.96 2.81 7.92
CA MET A 210 4.35 1.99 6.77
C MET A 210 3.75 2.43 5.43
N VAL A 211 3.22 3.66 5.33
CA VAL A 211 2.77 4.20 4.05
C VAL A 211 3.93 4.20 3.06
N CYS A 212 3.67 3.68 1.87
CA CYS A 212 4.63 3.52 0.78
C CYS A 212 4.30 4.54 -0.31
N LEU A 213 5.21 5.50 -0.52
CA LEU A 213 5.08 6.52 -1.56
C LEU A 213 6.14 6.34 -2.64
N VAL A 214 5.74 6.54 -3.89
CA VAL A 214 6.53 6.40 -5.11
C VAL A 214 6.14 7.51 -6.08
N CYS A 215 6.95 7.73 -7.12
CA CYS A 215 6.68 8.72 -8.16
C CYS A 215 6.61 10.16 -7.64
N TRP A 216 7.57 10.51 -6.78
CA TRP A 216 7.70 11.84 -6.21
C TRP A 216 7.88 12.91 -7.28
N GLU A 217 7.43 14.12 -6.99
CA GLU A 217 7.41 15.26 -7.90
C GLU A 217 8.11 16.48 -7.32
N LYS A 218 8.49 17.43 -8.19
CA LYS A 218 9.16 18.67 -7.76
C LYS A 218 8.35 19.53 -6.80
N SER A 219 7.02 19.43 -6.88
CA SER A 219 6.06 20.14 -6.04
C SER A 219 5.78 19.44 -4.71
N ASP A 220 6.14 18.16 -4.58
CA ASP A 220 5.69 17.35 -3.46
C ASP A 220 6.46 17.70 -2.20
N GLU A 221 5.72 18.13 -1.18
CA GLU A 221 6.25 18.37 0.14
C GLU A 221 6.07 17.10 1.00
N PRO A 222 7.15 16.54 1.61
CA PRO A 222 7.07 15.24 2.26
C PRO A 222 6.03 15.16 3.37
N TRP A 223 5.90 16.19 4.21
CA TRP A 223 4.89 16.23 5.26
C TRP A 223 3.47 16.32 4.70
N VAL A 224 3.27 17.12 3.66
CA VAL A 224 1.96 17.29 3.01
C VAL A 224 1.54 15.99 2.36
N GLU A 225 2.42 15.31 1.63
CA GLU A 225 2.10 14.02 1.02
C GLU A 225 1.93 12.92 2.07
N HIS A 226 2.69 12.97 3.17
CA HIS A 226 2.49 12.04 4.29
C HIS A 226 1.13 12.24 4.96
N GLU A 227 0.74 13.47 5.27
CA GLU A 227 -0.57 13.79 5.83
C GLU A 227 -1.69 13.46 4.84
N ARG A 228 -1.50 13.79 3.57
CA ARG A 228 -2.45 13.48 2.51
C ARG A 228 -2.69 11.99 2.43
N HIS A 229 -1.63 11.16 2.39
CA HIS A 229 -1.74 9.73 2.17
C HIS A 229 -1.95 8.89 3.44
N SER A 230 -1.55 9.41 4.60
CA SER A 230 -1.69 8.75 5.89
C SER A 230 -2.05 9.76 6.99
N PRO A 231 -3.23 10.40 6.94
CA PRO A 231 -3.63 11.44 7.91
C PRO A 231 -3.78 10.92 9.34
N ASN A 232 -3.90 9.59 9.49
CA ASN A 232 -4.00 8.92 10.79
C ASN A 232 -2.67 8.36 11.30
N CYS A 233 -1.56 8.62 10.60
CA CYS A 233 -0.22 8.27 11.05
C CYS A 233 0.07 8.92 12.42
N PRO A 234 0.46 8.15 13.46
CA PRO A 234 0.79 8.72 14.78
C PRO A 234 1.85 9.82 14.71
N PHE A 235 2.84 9.66 13.82
CA PHE A 235 3.88 10.66 13.63
C PHE A 235 3.37 11.96 12.99
N VAL A 236 2.48 11.88 12.00
CA VAL A 236 1.83 13.06 11.39
C VAL A 236 0.95 13.78 12.40
N ARG A 237 0.20 13.03 13.22
CA ARG A 237 -0.70 13.59 14.25
C ARG A 237 0.04 14.20 15.45
N GLY A 238 1.37 14.09 15.50
CA GLY A 238 2.17 14.53 16.64
C GLY A 238 1.95 13.67 17.89
N GLU A 239 1.47 12.44 17.73
CA GLU A 239 1.33 11.48 18.82
C GLU A 239 2.68 10.88 19.21
N TYR A 240 2.74 10.24 20.38
CA TYR A 240 3.96 9.58 20.82
C TYR A 240 4.36 8.46 19.85
N THR A 241 5.62 8.50 19.41
CA THR A 241 6.23 7.48 18.54
C THR A 241 7.64 7.18 19.01
N HIS A 242 8.27 6.16 18.42
CA HIS A 242 9.68 5.84 18.66
C HIS A 242 10.65 6.76 17.88
N ASN A 243 10.21 7.90 17.35
CA ASN A 243 11.08 8.79 16.58
C ASN A 243 12.25 9.32 17.44
N VAL A 244 13.47 9.23 16.91
CA VAL A 244 14.67 9.85 17.46
C VAL A 244 15.13 10.93 16.46
N PRO A 245 14.85 12.22 16.72
CA PRO A 245 15.16 13.31 15.79
C PRO A 245 16.66 13.63 15.74
N ILE A 246 17.13 14.26 14.66
CA ILE A 246 18.55 14.65 14.47
C ILE A 246 19.01 15.79 15.39
N SER A 247 18.08 16.48 16.08
CA SER A 247 18.21 17.77 16.81
C SER A 247 18.18 19.02 15.94
#